data_AF-A0A7C6L050-F1
#
_entry.id   AF-A0A7C6L050-F1
#
_cell.length_a   1.000
_cell.length_b   1.000
_cell.length_c   1.000
_cell.angle_alpha   90.00
_cell.angle_beta   90.00
_cell.angle_gamma   90.00
#
_symmetry.space_group_name_H-M   'P 1'
#
loop_
_entity.id
_entity.type
_entity.pdbx_description
1 polymer ?
#
loop_
_entity_poly.entity_id
_entity_poly.type
_entity_poly.pdbx_seq_one_letter_code
_entity_poly.pdbx_strand_id
1 'polypeptide(L)' 'MYLLFRYHHILPADYYNRKAGEKRIIHAFLAKEIEDRNKEIEAIEKAGG' A
#
# COMPACT_ATOMS: atom_id res chain seq x y z
N MET A 1 3.30 -1.02 7.22
CA MET A 1 4.47 -0.12 7.27
C MET A 1 5.53 -0.45 6.23
N TYR A 2 5.95 -1.71 6.06
CA TYR A 2 6.98 -2.07 5.08
C TYR A 2 6.73 -1.52 3.67
N LEU A 3 5.52 -1.67 3.12
CA LEU A 3 5.20 -1.17 1.77
C LEU A 3 5.29 0.35 1.66
N LEU A 4 4.83 1.08 2.68
CA LEU A 4 4.94 2.54 2.73
C LEU A 4 6.40 3.01 2.79
N PHE A 5 7.24 2.28 3.52
CA PHE A 5 8.67 2.57 3.52
C PHE A 5 9.34 2.20 2.19
N ARG A 6 9.05 1.00 1.67
CA ARG A 6 9.72 0.42 0.50
C ARG A 6 9.41 1.14 -0.81
N TYR A 7 8.16 1.58 -0.97
CA TYR A 7 7.64 2.14 -2.23
C TYR A 7 7.31 3.63 -2.15
N HIS A 8 6.99 4.13 -0.95
CA HIS A 8 6.57 5.52 -0.75
C HIS A 8 7.56 6.33 0.11
N HIS A 9 8.67 5.72 0.54
CA HIS A 9 9.70 6.34 1.38
C HIS A 9 9.16 6.97 2.68
N ILE A 10 8.00 6.52 3.16
CA ILE A 10 7.42 7.00 4.42
C ILE A 10 8.02 6.19 5.55
N LEU A 11 8.81 6.84 6.41
CA LEU A 11 9.34 6.21 7.62
C LEU A 11 8.21 5.95 8.61
N PRO A 12 8.33 4.92 9.47
CA PRO A 12 7.36 4.68 10.54
C PRO A 12 7.16 5.92 11.42
N ALA A 13 8.24 6.61 11.79
CA ALA A 13 8.18 7.82 12.60
C ALA A 13 7.32 8.92 11.95
N ASP A 14 7.51 9.18 10.64
CA ASP A 14 6.72 10.16 9.89
C ASP A 14 5.24 9.78 9.84
N TYR A 15 4.95 8.50 9.61
CA TYR A 15 3.58 8.01 9.60
C TYR A 15 2.91 8.19 10.98
N TYR A 16 3.59 7.83 12.08
CA TYR A 16 3.02 7.94 13.42
C TYR A 16 2.88 9.40 13.90
N ASN A 17 3.71 10.31 13.40
CA ASN A 17 3.61 11.74 13.73
C ASN A 17 2.49 12.46 12.97
N ARG A 18 1.94 11.88 11.91
CA ARG A 18 0.80 12.45 11.15
C ARG A 18 -0.51 12.43 11.93
N LYS A 19 -1.41 13.34 11.56
CA LYS A 19 -2.75 13.43 12.16
C LYS A 19 -3.60 12.23 11.76
N ALA A 20 -4.63 11.93 12.55
CA ALA A 20 -5.52 10.78 12.31
C ALA A 20 -6.17 10.82 10.92
N GLY A 21 -6.52 12.00 10.39
CA GLY A 21 -7.07 12.15 9.05
C GLY A 21 -6.09 11.73 7.94
N GLU A 22 -4.84 12.20 8.02
CA GLU A 22 -3.80 11.82 7.05
C GLU A 22 -3.50 10.32 7.09
N LYS A 23 -3.46 9.73 8.30
CA LYS A 23 -3.27 8.29 8.47
C LYS A 23 -4.37 7.48 7.77
N ARG A 24 -5.63 7.93 7.86
CA ARG A 24 -6.77 7.30 7.17
C ARG A 24 -6.61 7.37 5.65
N ILE A 25 -6.20 8.52 5.13
CA ILE A 25 -5.96 8.70 3.69
C ILE A 25 -4.84 7.75 3.24
N ILE A 26 -3.68 7.78 3.91
CA ILE A 26 -2.55 6.90 3.56
C ILE A 26 -2.97 5.42 3.57
N HIS A 27 -3.75 5.00 4.57
CA HIS A 27 -4.26 3.63 4.63
C HIS A 27 -5.22 3.29 3.49
N ALA A 28 -6.16 4.17 3.13
CA ALA A 28 -7.09 3.93 2.04
C ALA A 28 -6.35 3.74 0.70
N PHE A 29 -5.35 4.58 0.44
CA PHE A 29 -4.54 4.50 -0.77
C PHE A 29 -3.68 3.24 -0.79
N LEU A 30 -3.00 2.92 0.32
CA LEU A 30 -2.20 1.70 0.40
C LEU A 30 -3.04 0.44 0.23
N ALA A 31 -4.24 0.41 0.83
CA ALA A 31 -5.16 -0.72 0.68
C ALA A 31 -5.57 -0.91 -0.78
N LYS A 32 -5.87 0.17 -1.49
CA LYS A 32 -6.21 0.12 -2.91
C LYS A 32 -5.05 -0.39 -3.77
N GLU A 33 -3.84 0.10 -3.52
CA GLU A 33 -2.64 -0.36 -4.25
C GLU A 33 -2.37 -1.86 -4.02
N ILE A 34 -2.55 -2.36 -2.80
CA ILE A 34 -2.41 -3.80 -2.50
C ILE A 34 -3.47 -4.60 -3.28
N GLU A 35 -4.72 -4.14 -3.28
CA GLU A 35 -5.81 -4.79 -4.02
C GLU A 35 -5.48 -4.90 -5.52
N ASP A 36 -5.02 -3.80 -6.12
CA ASP A 36 -4.72 -3.75 -7.55
C ASP A 36 -3.53 -4.65 -7.91
N ARG A 37 -2.45 -4.64 -7.10
CA ARG A 37 -1.29 -5.54 -7.28
C ARG A 37 -1.68 -7.02 -7.14
N ASN A 38 -2.57 -7.36 -6.22
CA ASN A 38 -3.04 -8.73 -6.08
C ASN A 38 -3.84 -9.18 -7.31
N LYS A 39 -4.71 -8.32 -7.84
CA LYS A 39 -5.46 -8.60 -9.08
C LYS A 39 -4.53 -8.81 -10.28
N GLU A 40 -3.47 -8.02 -10.37
CA GLU A 40 -2.45 -8.19 -11.42
C GLU A 40 -1.73 -9.55 -11.30
N ILE A 41 -1.35 -9.95 -10.08
CA ILE A 41 -0.72 -11.26 -9.83
C ILE A 41 -1.69 -12.40 -10.20
N GLU A 42 -2.94 -12.33 -9.75
CA GLU A 42 -3.96 -13.33 -10.07
C GLU A 42 -4.22 -13.43 -11.59
N ALA A 43 -4.18 -12.30 -12.31
CA ALA A 43 -4.33 -12.29 -13.75
C ALA A 43 -3.13 -12.94 -14.46
N ILE A 44 -1.91 -12.68 -13.99
CA ILE A 44 -0.68 -13.30 -14.52
C ILE A 44 -0.69 -14.81 -14.28
N GLU A 45 -1.05 -15.25 -13.07
CA GLU A 45 -1.16 -16.67 -12.72
C GLU A 45 -2.18 -17.40 -13.59
N LYS A 46 -3.34 -16.77 -13.86
CA LYS A 46 -4.37 -17.32 -14.76
C LYS A 46 -3.95 -17.35 -16.22
N ALA A 47 -3.10 -16.43 -16.67
CA ALA A 47 -2.63 -16.37 -18.06
C ALA A 47 -1.46 -17.32 -18.34
N GLY A 48 -0.70 -17.72 -17.31
CA GLY A 48 0.43 -18.62 -17.41
C GLY A 48 0.13 -20.10 -17.12
N GLY A 49 -1.12 -20.44 -16.76
CA GLY A 49 -1.59 -21.79 -16.45
C GLY A 49 -2.40 -22.44 -17.57
#